data_AF-A0A920BLH8-F1
#
_entry.id   AF-A0A920BLH8-F1
#
_cell.length_a   1.000
_cell.length_b   1.000
_cell.length_c   1.000
_cell.angle_alpha   90.00
_cell.angle_beta   90.00
_cell.angle_gamma   90.00
#
_symmetry.space_group_name_H-M   'P 1'
#
loop_
_entity.id
_entity.type
_entity.pdbx_description
1 polymer ?
#
loop_
_entity_poly.entity_id
_entity_poly.type
_entity_poly.pdbx_seq_one_letter_code
_entity_poly.pdbx_strand_id
1 'polypeptide(L)'
;MLHSYYGRKARISCQLTPERANGSKIQTLEGLDSKEIDEMGQAFAACGALQCGFCTPGIMIRTKVLVDKKGPELEREYAARHLGAHLCRCTGYVKILDAIELLAKGETPKVVGTGIGSSIIKYEAEDLAIGRRPFIDDLQPEGLLHGAFKLSDHARAGIKSIDTTKLKQLREFNE
;
A
#
# COMPACT_ATOMS: atom_id res chain seq x y z
N MET A 1 2.29 1.79 -3.65
CA MET A 1 2.78 0.44 -4.04
C MET A 1 1.99 -0.04 -5.26
N LEU A 2 2.45 0.30 -6.48
CA LEU A 2 1.72 0.07 -7.72
C LEU A 2 1.71 -1.44 -8.02
N HIS A 3 0.54 -2.06 -7.98
CA HIS A 3 0.42 -3.45 -8.39
C HIS A 3 -0.22 -3.47 -9.77
N SER A 4 0.59 -3.68 -10.79
CA SER A 4 0.12 -3.79 -12.17
C SER A 4 -0.60 -5.13 -12.39
N TYR A 5 -1.73 -5.11 -13.10
CA TYR A 5 -2.43 -6.28 -13.68
C TYR A 5 -1.58 -6.97 -14.78
N TYR A 6 -0.41 -7.47 -14.43
CA TYR A 6 0.47 -8.19 -15.35
C TYR A 6 -0.10 -9.59 -15.62
N GLY A 7 -0.74 -9.78 -16.77
CA GLY A 7 -1.26 -11.10 -17.19
C GLY A 7 -2.20 -11.74 -16.16
N ARG A 8 -3.12 -10.96 -15.57
CA ARG A 8 -4.02 -11.35 -14.46
C ARG A 8 -3.32 -11.74 -13.14
N LYS A 9 -2.11 -11.25 -12.91
CA LYS A 9 -1.36 -11.50 -11.67
C LYS A 9 -0.86 -10.19 -11.08
N ALA A 10 -1.07 -10.00 -9.77
CA ALA A 10 -0.46 -8.88 -9.07
C ALA A 10 1.08 -9.04 -8.95
N ARG A 11 1.80 -7.96 -9.19
CA ARG A 11 3.28 -7.83 -9.16
C ARG A 11 3.70 -6.66 -8.28
N ILE A 12 4.87 -6.76 -7.65
CA ILE A 12 5.49 -5.65 -6.91
C ILE A 12 6.17 -4.72 -7.92
N SER A 13 5.71 -3.47 -8.05
CA SER A 13 6.26 -2.55 -9.07
C SER A 13 7.74 -2.22 -8.88
N CYS A 14 8.23 -2.08 -7.65
CA CYS A 14 9.63 -1.68 -7.42
C CYS A 14 10.66 -2.72 -7.86
N GLN A 15 10.22 -3.94 -8.22
CA GLN A 15 11.06 -5.01 -8.76
C GLN A 15 10.75 -5.30 -10.24
N LEU A 16 9.80 -4.59 -10.84
CA LEU A 16 9.43 -4.74 -12.24
C LEU A 16 10.13 -3.63 -13.05
N THR A 17 11.09 -4.02 -13.88
CA THR A 17 11.78 -3.06 -14.73
C THR A 17 10.90 -2.59 -15.89
N PRO A 18 11.11 -1.38 -16.43
CA PRO A 18 10.37 -0.89 -17.59
C PRO A 18 10.42 -1.83 -18.79
N GLU A 19 11.57 -2.47 -19.04
CA GLU A 19 11.75 -3.41 -20.17
C GLU A 19 10.85 -4.63 -20.03
N ARG A 20 10.67 -5.14 -18.80
CA ARG A 20 9.78 -6.28 -18.52
C ARG A 20 8.30 -5.88 -18.53
N ALA A 21 8.01 -4.61 -18.28
CA ALA A 21 6.67 -4.05 -18.33
C ALA A 21 6.25 -3.62 -19.75
N ASN A 22 7.19 -3.49 -20.69
CA ASN A 22 6.93 -2.98 -22.02
C ASN A 22 5.81 -3.75 -22.74
N GLY A 23 4.88 -3.02 -23.35
CA GLY A 23 3.70 -3.59 -24.02
C GLY A 23 2.65 -4.24 -23.11
N SER A 24 2.84 -4.24 -21.79
CA SER A 24 1.87 -4.81 -20.85
C SER A 24 0.76 -3.82 -20.48
N LYS A 25 -0.45 -4.32 -20.25
CA LYS A 25 -1.50 -3.54 -19.60
C LYS A 25 -1.23 -3.45 -18.09
N ILE A 26 -0.97 -2.24 -17.61
CA ILE A 26 -0.82 -1.94 -16.18
C ILE A 26 -2.13 -1.34 -15.68
N GLN A 27 -2.63 -1.85 -14.57
CA GLN A 27 -3.77 -1.29 -13.85
C GLN A 27 -3.39 -1.25 -12.38
N THR A 28 -3.62 -0.12 -11.75
CA THR A 28 -3.39 0.13 -10.32
C THR A 28 -4.74 0.30 -9.64
N LEU A 29 -4.77 0.75 -8.37
CA LEU A 29 -6.05 0.92 -7.67
C LEU A 29 -6.89 2.01 -8.33
N GLU A 30 -6.23 3.08 -8.76
CA GLU A 30 -6.79 4.23 -9.47
C GLU A 30 -7.40 3.86 -10.83
N GLY A 31 -7.05 2.70 -11.38
CA GLY A 31 -7.60 2.19 -12.64
C GLY A 31 -8.77 1.22 -12.47
N LEU A 32 -9.22 0.95 -11.24
CA LEU A 32 -10.42 0.13 -10.97
C LEU A 32 -11.69 0.97 -11.02
N ASP A 33 -12.84 0.30 -11.08
CA ASP A 33 -14.15 0.97 -10.97
C ASP A 33 -14.29 1.64 -9.59
N SER A 34 -14.80 2.87 -9.55
CA SER A 34 -14.88 3.65 -8.31
C SER A 34 -15.75 2.98 -7.25
N LYS A 35 -16.85 2.33 -7.66
CA LYS A 35 -17.75 1.63 -6.75
C LYS A 35 -17.04 0.41 -6.15
N GLU A 36 -16.29 -0.33 -6.96
CA GLU A 36 -15.49 -1.46 -6.48
C GLU A 36 -14.43 -1.02 -5.47
N ILE A 37 -13.74 0.11 -5.73
CA ILE A 37 -12.77 0.67 -4.78
C ILE A 37 -13.45 1.02 -3.46
N ASP A 38 -14.61 1.68 -3.50
CA ASP A 38 -15.34 2.08 -2.30
C ASP A 38 -15.84 0.86 -1.50
N GLU A 39 -16.36 -0.18 -2.17
CA GLU A 39 -16.77 -1.44 -1.54
C GLU A 39 -15.60 -2.14 -0.84
N MET A 40 -14.43 -2.22 -1.50
CA MET A 40 -13.22 -2.76 -0.90
C MET A 40 -12.74 -1.91 0.28
N GLY A 41 -12.81 -0.59 0.16
CA GLY A 41 -12.50 0.38 1.21
C GLY A 41 -13.34 0.17 2.46
N GLN A 42 -14.66 0.09 2.29
CA GLN A 42 -15.63 -0.14 3.35
C GLN A 42 -15.42 -1.49 4.04
N ALA A 43 -15.19 -2.56 3.27
CA ALA A 43 -14.89 -3.87 3.84
C ALA A 43 -13.64 -3.86 4.72
N PHE A 44 -12.55 -3.26 4.23
CA PHE A 44 -11.30 -3.15 5.00
C PHE A 44 -11.47 -2.27 6.24
N ALA A 45 -12.17 -1.14 6.10
CA ALA A 45 -12.44 -0.22 7.20
C ALA A 45 -13.26 -0.87 8.31
N ALA A 46 -14.37 -1.53 7.96
CA ALA A 46 -15.27 -2.16 8.92
C ALA A 46 -14.67 -3.38 9.62
N CYS A 47 -13.84 -4.17 8.93
CA CYS A 47 -13.14 -5.29 9.55
C CYS A 47 -11.99 -4.85 10.48
N GLY A 48 -11.59 -3.57 10.46
CA GLY A 48 -10.35 -3.12 11.12
C GLY A 48 -9.10 -3.68 10.43
N ALA A 49 -9.17 -3.91 9.11
CA ALA A 49 -8.10 -4.47 8.30
C ALA A 49 -6.93 -3.49 8.03
N LEU A 50 -6.94 -2.33 8.69
CA LEU A 50 -5.87 -1.34 8.62
C LEU A 50 -5.68 -0.61 9.95
N GLN A 51 -4.45 -0.10 10.15
CA GLN A 51 -4.16 0.93 11.15
C GLN A 51 -3.52 2.14 10.46
N CYS A 52 -2.26 2.03 10.01
CA CYS A 52 -1.57 3.12 9.34
C CYS A 52 -2.02 3.35 7.89
N GLY A 53 -2.60 2.34 7.23
CA GLY A 53 -3.04 2.41 5.83
C GLY A 53 -1.95 2.18 4.77
N PHE A 54 -0.66 2.33 5.11
CA PHE A 54 0.43 2.35 4.12
C PHE A 54 0.51 1.08 3.24
N CYS A 55 0.32 -0.10 3.84
CA CYS A 55 0.36 -1.36 3.10
C CYS A 55 -0.94 -1.68 2.35
N THR A 56 -2.05 -1.02 2.70
CA THR A 56 -3.40 -1.45 2.31
C THR A 56 -3.67 -1.35 0.81
N PRO A 57 -3.26 -0.29 0.09
CA PRO A 57 -3.48 -0.22 -1.37
C PRO A 57 -2.84 -1.38 -2.13
N GLY A 58 -1.65 -1.80 -1.71
CA GLY A 58 -0.98 -2.96 -2.31
C GLY A 58 -1.73 -4.27 -2.00
N ILE A 59 -2.18 -4.42 -0.76
CA ILE A 59 -2.98 -5.57 -0.33
C ILE A 59 -4.31 -5.62 -1.08
N MET A 60 -4.97 -4.48 -1.31
CA MET A 60 -6.21 -4.41 -2.06
C MET A 60 -6.08 -4.96 -3.47
N ILE A 61 -5.05 -4.56 -4.23
CA ILE A 61 -4.86 -5.15 -5.57
C ILE A 61 -4.63 -6.66 -5.50
N ARG A 62 -3.93 -7.15 -4.47
CA ARG A 62 -3.82 -8.60 -4.24
C ARG A 62 -5.17 -9.23 -3.94
N THR A 63 -5.97 -8.62 -3.07
CA THR A 63 -7.33 -9.05 -2.73
C THR A 63 -8.19 -9.15 -3.98
N LYS A 64 -8.24 -8.09 -4.80
CA LYS A 64 -8.94 -8.04 -6.09
C LYS A 64 -8.56 -9.23 -6.98
N VAL A 65 -7.26 -9.48 -7.15
CA VAL A 65 -6.77 -10.63 -7.95
C VAL A 65 -7.18 -11.99 -7.35
N LEU A 66 -7.23 -12.13 -6.02
CA LEU A 66 -7.65 -13.36 -5.36
C LEU A 66 -9.17 -13.58 -5.50
N VAL A 67 -9.96 -12.54 -5.26
CA VAL A 67 -11.43 -12.55 -5.37
C VAL A 67 -11.86 -12.78 -6.81
N ASP A 68 -11.29 -12.05 -7.78
CA ASP A 68 -11.59 -12.27 -9.22
C ASP A 68 -11.32 -13.70 -9.67
N LYS A 69 -10.32 -14.35 -9.07
CA LYS A 69 -9.89 -15.69 -9.45
C LYS A 69 -10.71 -16.80 -8.79
N LYS A 70 -11.12 -16.60 -7.54
CA LYS A 70 -11.71 -17.67 -6.71
C LYS A 70 -13.16 -17.40 -6.32
N GLY A 71 -13.60 -16.15 -6.33
CA GLY A 71 -14.94 -15.76 -5.92
C GLY A 71 -15.29 -16.33 -4.54
N PRO A 72 -16.52 -16.82 -4.35
CA PRO A 72 -16.98 -17.41 -3.08
C PRO A 72 -16.17 -18.64 -2.61
N GLU A 73 -15.44 -19.30 -3.50
CA GLU A 73 -14.60 -20.47 -3.20
C GLU A 73 -13.19 -20.08 -2.68
N LEU A 74 -12.97 -18.80 -2.35
CA LEU A 74 -11.69 -18.34 -1.82
C LEU A 74 -11.48 -18.82 -0.37
N GLU A 75 -10.61 -19.81 -0.20
CA GLU A 75 -10.20 -20.28 1.12
C GLU A 75 -9.24 -19.30 1.81
N ARG A 76 -9.42 -19.09 3.13
CA ARG A 76 -8.55 -18.26 3.97
C ARG A 76 -7.07 -18.61 3.83
N GLU A 77 -6.76 -19.90 3.88
CA GLU A 77 -5.38 -20.38 3.84
C GLU A 77 -4.76 -20.21 2.45
N TYR A 78 -5.57 -20.27 1.39
CA TYR A 78 -5.13 -19.85 0.06
C TYR A 78 -4.80 -18.36 0.06
N ALA A 79 -5.67 -17.49 0.56
CA ALA A 79 -5.42 -16.05 0.63
C ALA A 79 -4.17 -15.73 1.46
N ALA A 80 -4.02 -16.32 2.65
CA ALA A 80 -2.88 -16.11 3.54
C ALA A 80 -1.53 -16.42 2.88
N ARG A 81 -1.43 -17.54 2.16
CA ARG A 81 -0.20 -17.91 1.42
C ARG A 81 0.15 -16.92 0.31
N HIS A 82 -0.82 -16.18 -0.22
CA HIS A 82 -0.59 -15.21 -1.30
C HIS A 82 -0.34 -13.78 -0.80
N LEU A 83 -0.36 -13.55 0.52
CA LEU A 83 -0.02 -12.26 1.14
C LEU A 83 1.46 -12.14 1.52
N GLY A 84 2.30 -13.15 1.29
CA GLY A 84 3.71 -13.15 1.72
C GLY A 84 4.56 -11.98 1.19
N ALA A 85 4.19 -11.42 0.03
CA ALA A 85 4.81 -10.23 -0.55
C ALA A 85 4.28 -8.89 0.03
N HIS A 86 3.24 -8.94 0.84
CA HIS A 86 2.52 -7.77 1.36
C HIS A 86 2.65 -7.71 2.89
N LEU A 87 3.75 -7.12 3.36
CA LEU A 87 4.03 -7.05 4.78
C LEU A 87 3.14 -5.99 5.47
N CYS A 88 2.46 -6.40 6.53
CA CYS A 88 1.74 -5.51 7.44
C CYS A 88 2.33 -5.60 8.84
N ARG A 89 2.84 -4.48 9.35
CA ARG A 89 3.41 -4.42 10.71
C ARG A 89 2.38 -4.08 11.80
N CYS A 90 1.19 -3.65 11.39
CA CYS A 90 0.16 -3.13 12.28
C CYS A 90 -0.86 -4.19 12.72
N THR A 91 -1.45 -4.92 11.77
CA THR A 91 -2.71 -5.65 12.01
C THR A 91 -2.55 -7.12 12.36
N GLY A 92 -1.37 -7.72 12.11
CA GLY A 92 -1.17 -9.16 12.29
C GLY A 92 -2.00 -10.03 11.33
N TYR A 93 -2.47 -9.48 10.21
CA TYR A 93 -3.15 -10.16 9.08
C TYR A 93 -4.55 -10.73 9.33
N VAL A 94 -4.92 -11.08 10.56
CA VAL A 94 -6.24 -11.71 10.83
C VAL A 94 -7.39 -10.85 10.27
N LYS A 95 -7.39 -9.55 10.56
CA LYS A 95 -8.44 -8.63 10.07
C LYS A 95 -8.40 -8.36 8.57
N ILE A 96 -7.22 -8.49 7.95
CA ILE A 96 -7.08 -8.40 6.49
C ILE A 96 -7.72 -9.63 5.83
N LEU A 97 -7.49 -10.81 6.38
CA LEU A 97 -8.10 -12.05 5.90
C LEU A 97 -9.62 -12.03 6.10
N ASP A 98 -10.12 -11.51 7.22
CA ASP A 98 -11.56 -11.31 7.45
C ASP A 98 -12.19 -10.44 6.35
N ALA A 99 -11.55 -9.33 5.98
CA ALA A 99 -12.02 -8.46 4.90
C ALA A 99 -11.98 -9.13 3.52
N ILE A 100 -10.94 -9.94 3.25
CA ILE A 100 -10.81 -10.69 1.99
C ILE A 100 -11.93 -11.72 1.85
N GLU A 101 -12.24 -12.47 2.90
CA GLU A 101 -13.33 -13.46 2.90
C GLU A 101 -14.70 -12.81 2.70
N LEU A 102 -14.92 -11.68 3.38
CA LEU A 102 -16.17 -10.92 3.27
C LEU A 102 -16.39 -10.45 1.82
N LEU A 103 -15.35 -9.89 1.19
CA LEU A 103 -15.38 -9.49 -0.22
C LEU A 103 -15.57 -10.69 -1.16
N ALA A 104 -14.92 -11.81 -0.89
CA ALA A 104 -15.04 -13.02 -1.70
C ALA A 104 -16.47 -13.57 -1.73
N LYS A 105 -17.19 -13.46 -0.61
CA LYS A 105 -18.59 -13.90 -0.48
C LYS A 105 -19.60 -12.86 -0.95
N GLY A 106 -19.17 -11.64 -1.29
CA GLY A 106 -20.07 -10.53 -1.62
C GLY A 106 -20.93 -10.10 -0.42
N GLU A 107 -20.43 -10.30 0.80
CA GLU A 107 -21.15 -9.94 2.02
C GLU A 107 -20.97 -8.45 2.35
N THR A 108 -21.95 -7.85 3.01
CA THR A 108 -21.87 -6.46 3.46
C THR A 108 -21.24 -6.37 4.85
N PRO A 109 -20.25 -5.49 5.07
CA PRO A 109 -19.63 -5.34 6.37
C PRO A 109 -20.63 -4.84 7.44
N LYS A 110 -20.59 -5.47 8.62
CA LYS A 110 -21.39 -5.06 9.78
C LYS A 110 -20.53 -4.24 10.74
N VAL A 111 -20.84 -2.95 10.88
CA VAL A 111 -20.24 -2.08 11.91
C VAL A 111 -21.10 -2.15 13.16
N VAL A 112 -20.49 -2.37 14.33
CA VAL A 112 -21.22 -2.61 15.58
C VAL A 112 -20.93 -1.52 16.61
N GLY A 113 -21.91 -0.64 16.77
CA GLY A 113 -22.01 0.30 17.88
C GLY A 113 -21.60 1.74 17.55
N THR A 114 -21.86 2.64 18.48
CA THR A 114 -21.72 4.11 18.30
C THR A 114 -21.08 4.79 19.51
N GLY A 115 -20.62 4.03 20.51
CA GLY A 115 -20.16 4.55 21.80
C GLY A 115 -18.77 4.07 22.22
N ILE A 116 -18.32 4.56 23.38
CA ILE A 116 -17.05 4.16 23.98
C ILE A 116 -17.04 2.65 24.23
N GLY A 117 -15.97 1.97 23.82
CA GLY A 117 -15.83 0.52 23.93
C GLY A 117 -16.55 -0.28 22.83
N SER A 118 -17.23 0.38 21.89
CA SER A 118 -17.84 -0.26 20.72
C SER A 118 -16.86 -0.43 19.56
N SER A 119 -17.16 -1.35 18.65
CA SER A 119 -16.38 -1.58 17.42
C SER A 119 -16.86 -0.64 16.31
N ILE A 120 -16.33 0.58 16.31
CA ILE A 120 -16.62 1.61 15.29
C ILE A 120 -15.59 1.57 14.16
N ILE A 121 -15.97 2.13 12.99
CA ILE A 121 -15.00 2.42 11.93
C ILE A 121 -14.05 3.51 12.40
N LYS A 122 -12.75 3.27 12.24
CA LYS A 122 -11.72 4.27 12.53
C LYS A 122 -11.89 5.50 11.61
N TYR A 123 -11.71 6.70 12.15
CA TYR A 123 -11.65 7.93 11.37
C TYR A 123 -10.69 7.81 10.17
N GLU A 124 -11.15 8.24 8.99
CA GLU A 124 -10.45 8.18 7.70
C GLU A 124 -10.05 6.76 7.25
N ALA A 125 -10.65 5.70 7.81
CA ALA A 125 -10.23 4.34 7.50
C ALA A 125 -10.42 3.98 6.02
N GLU A 126 -11.52 4.42 5.40
CA GLU A 126 -11.81 4.14 3.99
C GLU A 126 -10.76 4.80 3.09
N ASP A 127 -10.51 6.10 3.25
CA ASP A 127 -9.52 6.85 2.46
C ASP A 127 -8.09 6.33 2.66
N LEU A 128 -7.75 5.92 3.88
CA LEU A 128 -6.48 5.26 4.18
C LEU A 128 -6.37 3.88 3.53
N ALA A 129 -7.47 3.13 3.47
CA ALA A 129 -7.47 1.78 2.91
C ALA A 129 -7.18 1.81 1.41
N ILE A 130 -7.81 2.74 0.71
CA ILE A 130 -7.74 2.89 -0.76
C ILE A 130 -6.66 3.88 -1.22
N GLY A 131 -5.84 4.42 -0.30
CA GLY A 131 -4.72 5.28 -0.68
C GLY A 131 -5.12 6.66 -1.21
N ARG A 132 -6.33 7.16 -0.90
CA ARG A 132 -6.73 8.55 -1.19
C ARG A 132 -6.03 9.55 -0.28
N ARG A 133 -5.61 9.13 0.90
CA ARG A 133 -4.83 9.96 1.81
C ARG A 133 -3.34 9.90 1.44
N PRO A 134 -2.70 11.04 1.13
CA PRO A 134 -1.27 11.07 0.85
C PRO A 134 -0.43 10.84 2.12
N PHE A 135 0.66 10.11 1.97
CA PHE A 135 1.78 10.08 2.90
C PHE A 135 2.80 11.17 2.53
N ILE A 136 3.79 11.38 3.41
CA ILE A 136 4.79 12.45 3.24
C ILE A 136 5.54 12.36 1.90
N ASP A 137 5.78 11.14 1.41
CA ASP A 137 6.49 10.87 0.15
C ASP A 137 5.60 11.14 -1.09
N ASP A 138 4.28 11.17 -0.90
CA ASP A 138 3.32 11.49 -1.96
C ASP A 138 3.15 13.02 -2.15
N LEU A 139 3.62 13.83 -1.19
CA LEU A 139 3.49 15.28 -1.22
C LEU A 139 4.58 15.93 -2.07
N GLN A 140 4.19 16.81 -2.98
CA GLN A 140 5.07 17.52 -3.91
C GLN A 140 4.79 19.03 -3.88
N PRO A 141 5.16 19.75 -2.79
CA PRO A 141 4.98 21.20 -2.73
C PRO A 141 5.90 21.92 -3.73
N GLU A 142 5.48 23.09 -4.18
CA GLU A 142 6.29 23.94 -5.05
C GLU A 142 7.63 24.29 -4.40
N GLY A 143 8.73 24.14 -5.15
CA GLY A 143 10.08 24.40 -4.66
C GLY A 143 10.67 23.33 -3.72
N LEU A 144 10.09 22.12 -3.66
CA LEU A 144 10.63 21.03 -2.84
C LEU A 144 12.08 20.69 -3.22
N LEU A 145 13.01 20.89 -2.29
CA LEU A 145 14.40 20.44 -2.43
C LEU A 145 14.55 18.99 -1.95
N HIS A 146 15.34 18.21 -2.67
CA HIS A 146 15.69 16.84 -2.29
C HIS A 146 17.05 16.80 -1.61
N GLY A 147 17.11 16.19 -0.42
CA GLY A 147 18.34 16.03 0.36
C GLY A 147 18.88 14.60 0.30
N ALA A 148 20.21 14.46 0.31
CA ALA A 148 20.89 13.19 0.48
C ALA A 148 21.88 13.29 1.66
N PHE A 149 21.92 12.25 2.50
CA PHE A 149 22.74 12.24 3.71
C PHE A 149 24.02 11.41 3.52
N LYS A 150 25.18 11.98 3.88
CA LYS A 150 26.40 11.21 4.14
C LYS A 150 26.44 10.86 5.62
N LEU A 151 26.07 9.62 5.94
CA LEU A 151 26.16 9.08 7.30
C LEU A 151 27.61 8.71 7.65
N SER A 152 27.90 8.64 8.95
CA SER A 152 29.20 8.19 9.45
C SER A 152 29.44 6.72 9.11
N ASP A 153 30.66 6.40 8.64
CA ASP A 153 31.09 5.02 8.41
C ASP A 153 31.51 4.32 9.72
N HIS A 154 31.52 5.05 10.83
CA HIS A 154 31.89 4.56 12.15
C HIS A 154 30.74 4.74 13.14
N ALA A 155 30.51 3.73 13.99
CA ALA A 155 29.52 3.82 15.08
C ALA A 155 29.85 4.93 16.09
N ARG A 156 31.14 5.24 16.28
CA ARG A 156 31.63 6.33 17.11
C ARG A 156 32.93 6.89 16.52
N ALA A 157 32.96 8.19 16.26
CA ALA A 157 34.16 8.91 15.84
C ALA A 157 34.04 10.39 16.25
N GLY A 158 35.17 11.04 16.45
CA GLY A 158 35.21 12.50 16.53
C GLY A 158 35.24 13.11 15.13
N ILE A 159 34.36 14.06 14.85
CA ILE A 159 34.35 14.79 13.58
C ILE A 159 35.45 15.85 13.64
N LYS A 160 36.46 15.72 12.79
CA LYS A 160 37.55 16.72 12.68
C LYS A 160 37.25 17.79 11.64
N SER A 161 36.68 17.39 10.50
CA SER A 161 36.34 18.28 9.39
C SER A 161 35.30 17.63 8.47
N ILE A 162 34.64 18.46 7.65
CA ILE A 162 33.72 18.04 6.58
C ILE A 162 34.11 18.79 5.31
N ASP A 163 34.52 18.08 4.26
CA ASP A 163 34.85 18.66 2.96
C ASP A 163 33.68 18.49 1.98
N THR A 164 33.15 19.62 1.49
CA THR A 164 32.02 19.68 0.55
C THR A 164 32.44 20.06 -0.87
N THR A 165 33.74 20.14 -1.16
CA THR A 165 34.26 20.67 -2.43
C THR A 165 33.75 19.87 -3.63
N LYS A 166 33.78 18.53 -3.54
CA LYS A 166 33.25 17.65 -4.59
C LYS A 166 31.75 17.79 -4.80
N LEU A 167 30.97 18.01 -3.73
CA LEU A 167 29.51 18.15 -3.83
C LEU A 167 29.12 19.42 -4.59
N LYS A 168 29.86 20.51 -4.39
CA LYS A 168 29.60 21.79 -5.09
C LYS A 168 29.83 21.69 -6.60
N GLN A 169 30.66 20.74 -7.04
CA GLN A 169 30.94 20.48 -8.46
C GLN A 169 29.87 19.62 -9.14
N LEU A 170 28.99 18.95 -8.39
CA LEU A 170 27.91 18.11 -8.93
C LEU A 170 26.69 18.92 -9.41
N ARG A 171 26.75 20.26 -9.37
CA ARG A 171 25.64 21.15 -9.74
C ARG A 171 25.48 21.28 -11.26
N GLU A 172 25.01 20.22 -11.90
CA GLU A 172 24.21 20.26 -13.12
C GLU A 172 23.22 19.08 -13.10
N PHE A 173 22.25 19.12 -12.19
CA PHE A 173 20.97 18.45 -12.43
C PHE A 173 20.02 19.57 -12.87
N ASN A 174 19.97 19.76 -14.20
CA ASN A 174 19.13 20.76 -14.83
C ASN A 174 17.65 20.55 -14.48
N GLU A 175 16.98 21.70 -14.42
CA GLU A 175 15.52 21.91 -14.39
C GLU A 175 14.72 20.91 -15.23
#